data_AF-A0A7K0TQ43-F1
#
_entry.id   AF-A0A7K0TQ43-F1
#
_cell.length_a   1.000
_cell.length_b   1.000
_cell.length_c   1.000
_cell.angle_alpha   90.00
_cell.angle_beta   90.00
_cell.angle_gamma   90.00
#
_symmetry.space_group_name_H-M   'P 1'
#
loop_
_entity.id
_entity.type
_entity.pdbx_description
1 polymer ?
#
loop_
_entity_poly.entity_id
_entity_poly.type
_entity_poly.pdbx_seq_one_letter_code
_entity_poly.pdbx_strand_id
1 'polypeptide(L)'
;MATVLLHVIGNLGGACYLGAYWLVSSGRVTSFSPRYQVPNFIGALILLGYSIILTAWASVVLNVVWALIAGTSLVINAKRARASKSRTTEHL
;
A
#
# COMPACT_ATOMS: atom_id res chain seq x y z
N MET A 1 14.47 -4.41 -24.56
CA MET A 1 13.80 -3.14 -24.18
C MET A 1 12.65 -3.36 -23.20
N ALA A 2 11.71 -4.27 -23.48
CA ALA A 2 10.60 -4.59 -22.56
C ALA A 2 11.05 -5.01 -21.13
N THR A 3 12.16 -5.74 -21.03
CA THR A 3 12.75 -6.16 -19.74
C THR A 3 13.24 -4.98 -18.90
N VAL A 4 13.86 -3.97 -19.51
CA VAL A 4 14.35 -2.77 -18.80
C VAL A 4 13.17 -1.99 -18.22
N LEU A 5 12.11 -1.78 -19.00
CA LEU A 5 10.91 -1.08 -18.54
C LEU A 5 10.26 -1.80 -17.35
N LEU A 6 10.18 -3.14 -17.42
CA LEU A 6 9.66 -3.97 -16.35
C LEU A 6 10.47 -3.82 -15.05
N HIS A 7 11.80 -3.83 -15.13
CA HIS A 7 12.66 -3.58 -13.96
C HIS A 7 12.52 -2.17 -13.44
N VAL A 8 12.41 -1.14 -14.30
CA VAL A 8 12.20 0.24 -13.86
C VAL A 8 10.88 0.37 -13.10
N ILE A 9 9.78 -0.20 -13.62
CA ILE A 9 8.48 -0.19 -12.95
C ILE A 9 8.54 -0.93 -11.61
N GLY A 10 9.17 -2.11 -11.57
CA GLY A 10 9.36 -2.87 -10.34
C GLY A 10 10.16 -2.10 -9.28
N ASN A 11 11.26 -1.46 -9.68
CA ASN A 11 12.09 -0.66 -8.79
C ASN A 11 11.37 0.61 -8.30
N LEU A 12 10.57 1.26 -9.15
CA LEU A 12 9.72 2.39 -8.75
C LEU A 12 8.65 1.96 -7.73
N GLY A 13 8.02 0.79 -7.94
CA GLY A 13 7.11 0.19 -6.97
C GLY A 13 7.79 -0.07 -5.63
N GLY A 14 8.99 -0.64 -5.65
CA GLY A 14 9.83 -0.86 -4.47
C GLY A 14 10.24 0.43 -3.76
N ALA A 15 10.64 1.47 -4.49
CA ALA A 15 10.99 2.76 -3.92
C ALA A 15 9.78 3.44 -3.24
N CYS A 16 8.60 3.37 -3.86
CA CYS A 16 7.36 3.92 -3.29
C CYS A 16 6.97 3.20 -1.99
N TYR A 17 7.00 1.87 -2.02
CA TYR A 17 6.75 1.01 -0.88
C TYR A 17 7.74 1.25 0.28
N LEU A 18 9.04 1.30 -0.01
CA LEU A 18 10.08 1.52 1.00
C LEU A 18 10.04 2.95 1.54
N GLY A 19 9.73 3.94 0.71
CA GLY A 19 9.52 5.32 1.15
C GLY A 19 8.35 5.43 2.14
N ALA A 20 7.24 4.72 1.87
CA ALA A 20 6.13 4.64 2.79
C ALA A 20 6.53 3.96 4.12
N TYR A 21 7.25 2.84 4.06
CA TYR A 21 7.75 2.15 5.25
C TYR A 21 8.71 3.01 6.07
N TRP A 22 9.63 3.74 5.42
CA TRP A 22 10.54 4.67 6.09
C TRP A 22 9.78 5.77 6.84
N LEU A 23 8.69 6.27 6.27
CA LEU A 23 7.81 7.26 6.91
C LEU A 23 7.18 6.73 8.21
N VAL A 24 6.78 5.46 8.24
CA VAL A 24 6.27 4.80 9.46
C VAL A 24 7.41 4.50 10.44
N SER A 25 8.52 3.97 9.95
CA SER A 25 9.69 3.62 10.78
C SER A 25 10.34 4.84 11.44
N SER A 26 10.24 6.02 10.82
CA SER A 26 10.71 7.29 11.38
C SER A 26 9.72 7.95 12.34
N GLY A 27 8.58 7.31 12.61
CA GLY A 27 7.53 7.83 13.49
C GLY A 27 6.77 9.05 12.92
N ARG A 28 7.01 9.41 11.65
CA ARG A 28 6.38 10.58 11.00
C ARG A 28 4.91 10.35 10.68
N VAL A 29 4.52 9.11 10.45
CA VAL A 29 3.13 8.68 10.25
C VAL A 29 2.86 7.38 10.99
N THR A 30 1.61 7.20 11.40
CA THR A 30 1.16 5.94 11.99
C THR A 30 0.89 4.91 10.89
N SER A 31 1.11 3.63 11.19
CA SER A 31 0.79 2.51 10.30
C SER A 31 -0.70 2.45 9.94
N PHE A 32 -1.58 3.02 10.75
CA PHE A 32 -3.00 3.13 10.44
C PHE A 32 -3.35 4.32 9.53
N SER A 33 -2.42 5.22 9.23
CA SER A 33 -2.72 6.41 8.43
C SER A 33 -2.96 6.06 6.96
N PRO A 34 -4.02 6.61 6.31
CA PRO A 34 -4.20 6.48 4.87
C PRO A 34 -3.00 6.98 4.05
N ARG A 35 -2.25 7.97 4.57
CA ARG A 35 -1.04 8.52 3.92
C ARG A 35 0.08 7.49 3.80
N TYR A 36 0.11 6.49 4.69
CA TYR A 36 1.01 5.34 4.58
C TYR A 36 0.37 4.23 3.75
N GLN A 37 -0.90 3.89 4.04
CA GLN A 37 -1.52 2.69 3.48
C GLN A 37 -1.78 2.77 1.98
N VAL A 38 -2.08 3.95 1.43
CA VAL A 38 -2.27 4.13 -0.02
C VAL A 38 -1.00 3.83 -0.82
N PRO A 39 0.15 4.51 -0.59
CA PRO A 39 1.37 4.21 -1.34
C PRO A 39 1.87 2.79 -1.07
N ASN A 40 1.68 2.29 0.15
CA ASN A 40 2.03 0.93 0.51
C ASN A 40 1.26 -0.12 -0.30
N PHE A 41 -0.06 0.06 -0.42
CA PHE A 41 -0.92 -0.82 -1.21
C PHE A 41 -0.55 -0.80 -2.69
N ILE A 42 -0.33 0.40 -3.25
CA ILE A 42 0.05 0.57 -4.67
C ILE A 42 1.41 -0.10 -4.95
N GLY A 43 2.41 0.14 -4.09
CA GLY A 43 3.73 -0.47 -4.21
C GLY A 43 3.68 -1.99 -4.13
N ALA A 44 2.88 -2.54 -3.21
CA ALA A 44 2.68 -3.99 -3.07
C ALA A 44 2.04 -4.60 -4.33
N LEU A 45 1.04 -3.95 -4.95
CA LEU A 45 0.43 -4.46 -6.19
C LEU A 45 1.39 -4.44 -7.38
N ILE A 46 2.20 -3.39 -7.52
CA ILE A 46 3.22 -3.29 -8.57
C ILE A 46 4.26 -4.39 -8.40
N LEU A 47 4.78 -4.56 -7.18
CA LEU A 47 5.77 -5.59 -6.87
C LEU A 47 5.20 -6.99 -6.98
N LEU A 48 3.91 -7.20 -6.67
CA LEU A 48 3.24 -8.47 -6.89
C LEU A 48 3.26 -8.87 -8.36
N GLY A 49 2.82 -7.98 -9.26
CA GLY A 49 2.85 -8.23 -10.71
C GLY A 49 4.27 -8.46 -11.24
N TYR A 50 5.23 -7.63 -10.81
CA TYR A 50 6.65 -7.81 -11.12
C TYR A 50 7.19 -9.18 -10.65
N SER A 51 6.85 -9.59 -9.43
CA SER A 51 7.33 -10.85 -8.84
C SER A 51 6.73 -12.09 -9.51
N ILE A 52 5.48 -12.01 -9.96
CA ILE A 52 4.84 -13.08 -10.76
C ILE A 52 5.60 -13.26 -12.07
N ILE A 53 5.92 -12.16 -12.76
CA ILE A 53 6.64 -12.22 -14.05
C ILE A 53 8.04 -12.81 -13.88
N LEU A 54 8.72 -12.52 -12.76
CA LEU A 54 10.02 -13.10 -12.43
C LEU A 54 9.94 -14.50 -11.80
N THR A 55 8.75 -15.09 -11.64
CA THR A 55 8.54 -16.37 -10.95
C THR A 55 9.12 -16.41 -9.52
N ALA A 56 9.20 -15.25 -8.87
CA ALA A 56 9.78 -15.07 -7.55
C ALA A 56 8.74 -15.34 -6.46
N TRP A 57 8.33 -16.60 -6.26
CA TRP A 57 7.20 -16.99 -5.42
C TRP A 57 7.26 -16.50 -3.97
N ALA A 58 8.44 -16.45 -3.35
CA ALA A 58 8.61 -15.88 -2.01
C ALA A 58 8.21 -14.39 -1.96
N SER A 59 8.58 -13.64 -3.00
CA SER A 59 8.22 -12.22 -3.16
C SER A 59 6.73 -12.06 -3.48
N VAL A 60 6.13 -12.98 -4.24
CA VAL A 60 4.68 -13.00 -4.50
C VAL A 60 3.90 -13.07 -3.18
N VAL A 61 4.23 -14.05 -2.32
CA VAL A 61 3.56 -14.22 -1.02
C VAL A 61 3.72 -12.97 -0.15
N LEU A 62 4.94 -12.42 -0.07
CA LEU A 62 5.21 -11.20 0.68
C LEU A 62 4.31 -10.04 0.22
N ASN A 63 4.25 -9.79 -1.09
CA ASN A 63 3.50 -8.66 -1.62
C ASN A 63 1.97 -8.86 -1.51
N VAL A 64 1.48 -10.10 -1.57
CA VAL A 64 0.08 -10.41 -1.26
C VAL A 64 -0.26 -10.03 0.18
N VAL A 65 0.56 -10.44 1.15
CA VAL A 65 0.35 -10.12 2.56
C VAL A 65 0.34 -8.61 2.79
N TRP A 66 1.29 -7.90 2.20
CA TRP A 66 1.35 -6.43 2.30
C TRP A 66 0.13 -5.74 1.69
N ALA A 67 -0.32 -6.20 0.51
CA ALA A 67 -1.54 -5.70 -0.11
C ALA A 67 -2.78 -5.94 0.77
N LEU A 68 -2.89 -7.11 1.42
CA LEU A 68 -4.00 -7.42 2.32
C LEU A 68 -4.01 -6.55 3.59
N ILE A 69 -2.84 -6.37 4.23
CA ILE A 69 -2.71 -5.51 5.41
C ILE A 69 -3.09 -4.07 5.07
N ALA A 70 -2.62 -3.56 3.92
CA ALA A 70 -2.91 -2.21 3.51
C ALA A 70 -4.36 -2.00 3.09
N GLY A 71 -4.91 -2.94 2.31
CA GLY A 71 -6.30 -2.94 1.88
C GLY A 71 -7.28 -2.98 3.06
N THR A 72 -7.06 -3.87 4.03
CA THR A 72 -7.90 -3.95 5.24
C THR A 72 -7.86 -2.67 6.06
N SER A 73 -6.68 -2.08 6.23
CA SER A 73 -6.51 -0.80 6.94
C SER A 73 -7.23 0.36 6.25
N LEU A 74 -7.19 0.43 4.91
CA LEU A 74 -7.93 1.43 4.13
C LEU A 74 -9.44 1.27 4.26
N VAL A 75 -9.96 0.04 4.19
CA VAL A 75 -11.39 -0.24 4.37
C VAL A 75 -11.88 0.18 5.75
N ILE A 76 -11.12 -0.12 6.80
CA ILE A 76 -11.45 0.28 8.18
C ILE A 76 -11.50 1.81 8.30
N ASN A 77 -10.51 2.51 7.76
CA ASN A 77 -10.46 3.98 7.79
C ASN A 77 -11.61 4.61 7.00
N ALA A 78 -11.94 4.07 5.82
CA ALA A 78 -13.06 4.57 5.01
C ALA A 78 -14.40 4.41 5.74
N LYS A 79 -14.61 3.28 6.44
CA LYS A 79 -15.80 3.06 7.26
C LYS A 79 -15.89 4.06 8.42
N ARG A 80 -14.78 4.30 9.12
CA ARG A 80 -14.71 5.28 10.23
C ARG A 80 -15.03 6.71 9.77
N ALA A 81 -14.48 7.12 8.61
CA ALA A 81 -14.71 8.45 8.05
C ALA A 81 -16.18 8.68 7.64
N ARG A 82 -16.89 7.62 7.21
CA ARG A 82 -18.33 7.70 6.91
C ARG A 82 -19.17 7.82 8.18
N ALA A 83 -18.82 7.05 9.21
CA ALA A 83 -19.55 7.07 10.49
C ALA A 83 -19.45 8.42 11.23
N SER A 84 -18.31 9.12 11.14
CA SER A 84 -18.17 10.46 11.72
C SER A 84 -19.02 11.50 10.98
N LYS A 85 -19.06 11.44 9.65
CA LYS A 85 -19.83 12.38 8.82
C LYS A 85 -21.34 12.30 9.06
N SER A 86 -21.86 11.09 9.29
CA SER A 86 -23.28 10.86 9.62
C SER A 86 -23.69 11.49 10.96
N ARG A 87 -22.82 11.44 11.97
CA ARG A 87 -23.10 12.05 13.28
C ARG A 87 -23.13 13.58 13.24
N THR A 88 -22.29 14.20 12.44
CA THR A 88 -22.27 15.67 12.29
C THR A 88 -23.52 16.20 11.57
N THR A 89 -24.12 15.41 10.68
CA THR A 89 -25.33 15.82 9.94
C THR A 89 -26.61 15.68 10.75
N GLU A 90 -26.61 14.88 11.82
CA GLU A 90 -27.77 14.67 12.70
C GLU A 90 -27.92 15.79 13.77
N HIS A 91 -26.86 16.59 13.97
CA HIS A 91 -26.80 17.70 14.93
C HIS A 91 -26.93 19.10 14.29
N LEU A 92 -27.24 19.17 12.99
CA LEU A 92 -27.52 20.40 12.24
C LEU A 92 -29.01 20.47 11.90
#